data_AF-L8FUE9-F1
#
_entry.id   AF-L8FUE9-F1
#
_cell.length_a   1.000
_cell.length_b   1.000
_cell.length_c   1.000
_cell.angle_alpha   90.00
_cell.angle_beta   90.00
_cell.angle_gamma   90.00
#
_symmetry.space_group_name_H-M   'P 1'
#
loop_
_entity.id
_entity.type
_entity.pdbx_description
1 polymer ?
#
loop_
_entity_poly.entity_id
_entity_poly.type
_entity_poly.pdbx_seq_one_letter_code
_entity_poly.pdbx_strand_id
1 'polypeptide(L)'
;MSTRQASPDFQSALSMLQICDDDENLGRQIGAMIANTGADVGIFCSTYFNTLEWFPIIPSCDIYDRIATLSTGPSLDFAILILCLHLITKIDQTNCDCETMMHFYLTAKRFYSLVTSSGRISKELVQSEIILALYEYGNAMPDTACVSVAGPARMALVLGYDKTVY
;
A
#
# COMPACT_ATOMS: atom_id res chain seq x y z
N MET A 1 -46.73 -0.63 -14.50
CA MET A 1 -45.28 -0.95 -14.42
C MET A 1 -44.87 -0.80 -12.96
N SER A 2 -44.85 -1.91 -12.21
CA SER A 2 -44.46 -1.92 -10.80
C SER A 2 -42.96 -2.21 -10.74
N THR A 3 -42.16 -1.18 -10.47
CA THR A 3 -40.75 -1.33 -10.13
C THR A 3 -40.68 -2.12 -8.83
N ARG A 4 -40.40 -3.42 -8.94
CA ARG A 4 -40.07 -4.27 -7.79
C ARG A 4 -38.84 -3.66 -7.12
N GLN A 5 -39.06 -2.94 -6.04
CA GLN A 5 -38.01 -2.41 -5.18
C GLN A 5 -37.26 -3.63 -4.64
N ALA A 6 -36.02 -3.80 -5.09
CA ALA A 6 -35.18 -4.90 -4.62
C ALA A 6 -35.03 -4.81 -3.10
N SER A 7 -35.12 -5.95 -2.42
CA SER A 7 -34.93 -6.04 -0.96
C SER A 7 -33.60 -5.38 -0.57
N PRO A 8 -33.52 -4.60 0.51
CA PRO A 8 -32.29 -3.94 0.96
C PRO A 8 -31.09 -4.91 1.12
N ASP A 9 -31.36 -6.17 1.45
CA ASP A 9 -30.34 -7.23 1.55
C ASP A 9 -29.73 -7.59 0.19
N PHE A 10 -30.53 -7.56 -0.88
CA PHE A 10 -30.09 -7.86 -2.23
C PHE A 10 -29.25 -6.73 -2.82
N GLN A 11 -29.61 -5.47 -2.54
CA GLN A 11 -28.79 -4.32 -2.92
C GLN A 11 -27.44 -4.32 -2.19
N SER A 12 -27.42 -4.64 -0.89
CA SER A 12 -26.18 -4.76 -0.11
C SER A 12 -25.27 -5.87 -0.65
N ALA A 13 -25.83 -7.02 -1.02
CA ALA A 13 -25.08 -8.11 -1.63
C ALA A 13 -24.48 -7.72 -2.99
N LEU A 14 -25.24 -7.02 -3.84
CA LEU A 14 -24.74 -6.50 -5.12
C LEU A 14 -23.62 -5.46 -4.93
N SER A 15 -23.75 -4.56 -3.95
CA SER A 15 -22.70 -3.59 -3.62
C SER A 15 -21.42 -4.28 -3.13
N MET A 16 -21.53 -5.31 -2.29
CA MET A 16 -20.36 -6.10 -1.85
C MET A 16 -19.71 -6.83 -3.02
N LEU A 17 -20.49 -7.45 -3.92
CA LEU A 17 -19.96 -8.13 -5.09
C LEU A 17 -19.22 -7.15 -6.03
N GLN A 18 -19.74 -5.95 -6.20
CA GLN A 18 -19.09 -4.91 -7.00
C GLN A 18 -17.76 -4.44 -6.37
N ILE A 19 -17.73 -4.24 -5.05
CA ILE A 19 -16.49 -3.89 -4.32
C ILE A 19 -15.45 -5.01 -4.44
N CYS A 20 -15.85 -6.28 -4.32
CA CYS A 20 -14.93 -7.40 -4.49
C CYS A 20 -14.34 -7.48 -5.90
N ASP A 21 -15.12 -7.18 -6.94
CA ASP A 21 -14.65 -7.16 -8.33
C ASP A 21 -13.66 -6.01 -8.58
N ASP A 22 -13.92 -4.84 -7.96
CA ASP A 22 -13.01 -3.70 -7.98
C ASP A 22 -11.69 -4.01 -7.24
N ASP A 23 -11.75 -4.68 -6.09
CA ASP A 23 -10.57 -5.08 -5.31
C ASP A 23 -9.72 -6.14 -6.03
N GLU A 24 -10.34 -7.13 -6.67
CA GLU A 24 -9.62 -8.14 -7.45
C GLU A 24 -8.93 -7.50 -8.67
N ASN A 25 -9.64 -6.63 -9.38
CA ASN A 25 -9.08 -5.89 -10.50
C ASN A 25 -7.92 -4.98 -10.06
N LEU A 26 -8.06 -4.33 -8.91
CA LEU A 26 -7.02 -3.48 -8.34
C LEU A 26 -5.80 -4.31 -7.91
N GLY A 27 -6.02 -5.44 -7.24
CA GLY A 27 -4.97 -6.38 -6.88
C GLY A 27 -4.19 -6.87 -8.10
N ARG A 28 -4.90 -7.16 -9.21
CA ARG A 28 -4.29 -7.55 -10.48
C ARG A 28 -3.42 -6.44 -11.08
N GLN A 29 -3.88 -5.19 -11.05
CA GLN A 29 -3.13 -4.03 -11.54
C GLN A 29 -1.86 -3.78 -10.72
N ILE A 30 -1.95 -3.85 -9.39
CA ILE A 30 -0.80 -3.71 -8.50
C ILE A 30 0.18 -4.86 -8.71
N GLY A 31 -0.31 -6.10 -8.81
CA GLY A 31 0.50 -7.27 -9.09
C GLY A 31 1.24 -7.17 -10.42
N ALA A 32 0.57 -6.71 -11.48
CA ALA A 32 1.19 -6.47 -12.78
C ALA A 32 2.28 -5.39 -12.70
N MET A 33 2.06 -4.32 -11.93
CA MET A 33 3.05 -3.27 -11.72
C MET A 33 4.30 -3.77 -10.98
N ILE A 34 4.12 -4.60 -9.96
CA ILE A 34 5.22 -5.25 -9.24
C ILE A 34 5.98 -6.18 -10.20
N ALA A 35 5.28 -7.03 -10.95
CA ALA A 35 5.89 -7.95 -11.92
C ALA A 35 6.65 -7.23 -13.03
N ASN A 36 6.13 -6.10 -13.53
CA ASN A 36 6.76 -5.29 -14.58
C ASN A 36 8.10 -4.67 -14.15
N THR A 37 8.41 -4.65 -12.86
CA THR A 37 9.73 -4.21 -12.41
C THR A 37 10.84 -5.19 -12.82
N GLY A 38 10.52 -6.49 -12.98
CA GLY A 38 11.49 -7.52 -13.36
C GLY A 38 12.45 -7.94 -12.23
N ALA A 39 12.29 -7.42 -11.02
CA ALA A 39 13.05 -7.79 -9.84
C ALA A 39 12.17 -8.54 -8.84
N ASP A 40 12.78 -9.49 -8.13
CA ASP A 40 12.09 -10.31 -7.13
C ASP A 40 11.71 -9.46 -5.91
N VAL A 41 10.55 -9.72 -5.33
CA VAL A 41 10.03 -8.99 -4.15
C VAL A 41 10.98 -9.13 -2.96
N GLY A 42 11.68 -10.26 -2.86
CA GLY A 42 12.72 -10.49 -1.86
C GLY A 42 13.87 -9.48 -1.95
N ILE A 43 14.22 -9.01 -3.16
CA ILE A 43 15.28 -8.02 -3.38
C ILE A 43 14.85 -6.64 -2.89
N PHE A 44 13.59 -6.25 -3.10
CA PHE A 44 13.09 -4.97 -2.58
C PHE A 44 13.13 -4.97 -1.05
N CYS A 45 12.65 -6.06 -0.43
CA CYS A 45 12.63 -6.17 1.01
C CYS A 45 14.04 -6.17 1.61
N SER A 46 14.98 -6.92 1.01
CA SER A 46 16.37 -6.92 1.49
C SER A 46 17.04 -5.55 1.30
N THR A 47 16.80 -4.88 0.18
CA THR A 47 17.30 -3.51 -0.06
C THR A 47 16.74 -2.55 0.97
N TYR A 48 15.45 -2.62 1.29
CA TYR A 48 14.83 -1.79 2.31
C TYR A 48 15.50 -2.00 3.68
N PHE A 49 15.63 -3.25 4.12
CA PHE A 49 16.21 -3.53 5.44
C PHE A 49 17.68 -3.15 5.56
N ASN A 50 18.44 -3.21 4.47
CA ASN A 50 19.85 -2.83 4.45
C ASN A 50 20.06 -1.31 4.33
N THR A 51 19.24 -0.62 3.53
CA THR A 51 19.38 0.82 3.29
C THR A 51 18.76 1.64 4.42
N LEU A 52 17.60 1.20 4.94
CA LEU A 52 16.81 1.92 5.93
C LEU A 52 16.82 1.22 7.30
N GLU A 53 18.01 0.76 7.72
CA GLU A 53 18.22 0.16 9.06
C GLU A 53 17.76 1.08 10.20
N TRP A 54 17.85 2.40 10.00
CA TRP A 54 17.42 3.42 10.96
C TRP A 54 15.89 3.60 11.01
N PHE A 55 15.13 2.94 10.13
CA PHE A 55 13.67 3.08 10.01
C PHE A 55 12.92 1.73 10.12
N PRO A 56 12.91 1.10 11.30
CA PRO A 56 12.38 -0.26 11.49
C PRO A 56 10.86 -0.27 11.68
N ILE A 57 10.09 0.15 10.67
CA ILE A 57 8.63 0.15 10.76
C ILE A 57 7.97 -1.19 10.40
N ILE A 58 8.73 -2.06 9.73
CA ILE A 58 8.27 -3.40 9.36
C ILE A 58 9.20 -4.44 9.98
N PRO A 59 8.67 -5.43 10.71
CA PRO A 59 9.47 -6.56 11.16
C PRO A 59 9.87 -7.44 9.97
N SER A 60 11.16 -7.72 9.84
CA SER A 60 11.72 -8.45 8.68
C SER A 60 11.22 -9.89 8.57
N CYS A 61 11.13 -10.62 9.68
CA CYS A 61 10.64 -12.00 9.71
C CYS A 61 9.23 -12.13 9.12
N ASP A 62 8.29 -11.28 9.56
CA ASP A 62 6.90 -11.28 9.09
C ASP A 62 6.79 -11.02 7.58
N ILE A 63 7.68 -10.19 7.03
CA ILE A 63 7.64 -9.87 5.60
C ILE A 63 8.04 -11.09 4.77
N TYR A 64 9.14 -11.76 5.11
CA TYR A 64 9.67 -12.86 4.29
C TYR A 64 8.72 -14.05 4.26
N ASP A 65 8.08 -14.37 5.40
CA ASP A 65 7.07 -15.44 5.46
C ASP A 65 5.87 -15.14 4.55
N ARG A 66 5.49 -13.86 4.47
CA ARG A 66 4.37 -13.42 3.64
C ARG A 66 4.74 -13.25 2.17
N ILE A 67 6.02 -13.07 1.82
CA ILE A 67 6.46 -13.02 0.42
C ILE A 67 6.02 -14.29 -0.32
N ALA A 68 6.13 -15.46 0.31
CA ALA A 68 5.67 -16.73 -0.25
C ALA A 68 4.18 -16.74 -0.62
N THR A 69 3.35 -15.93 0.07
CA THR A 69 1.91 -15.83 -0.17
C THR A 69 1.54 -14.89 -1.33
N LEU A 70 2.46 -14.04 -1.80
CA LEU A 70 2.20 -13.20 -2.98
C LEU A 70 1.98 -14.01 -4.25
N SER A 71 2.61 -15.17 -4.39
CA SER A 71 2.43 -16.02 -5.57
C SER A 71 1.07 -16.73 -5.60
N THR A 72 0.39 -16.85 -4.47
CA THR A 72 -0.88 -17.59 -4.33
C THR A 72 -2.11 -16.68 -4.27
N GLY A 73 -1.94 -15.36 -4.34
CA GLY A 73 -3.01 -14.37 -4.20
C GLY A 73 -2.82 -13.51 -2.94
N PRO A 74 -2.07 -12.41 -3.01
CA PRO A 74 -1.80 -11.58 -1.85
C PRO A 74 -3.05 -10.82 -1.41
N SER A 75 -3.11 -10.47 -0.12
CA SER A 75 -4.06 -9.44 0.30
C SER A 75 -3.73 -8.13 -0.40
N LEU A 76 -4.76 -7.41 -0.83
CA LEU A 76 -4.65 -6.12 -1.50
C LEU A 76 -3.77 -5.14 -0.73
N ASP A 77 -3.99 -5.05 0.59
CA ASP A 77 -3.23 -4.22 1.51
C ASP A 77 -1.73 -4.58 1.54
N PHE A 78 -1.39 -5.87 1.44
CA PHE A 78 0.00 -6.31 1.41
C PHE A 78 0.67 -6.03 0.06
N ALA A 79 -0.06 -6.16 -1.03
CA ALA A 79 0.44 -5.78 -2.36
C ALA A 79 0.78 -4.29 -2.41
N ILE A 80 -0.04 -3.43 -1.79
CA ILE A 80 0.27 -2.00 -1.62
C ILE A 80 1.55 -1.79 -0.81
N LEU A 81 1.73 -2.52 0.29
CA LEU A 81 2.95 -2.42 1.11
C LEU A 81 4.20 -2.75 0.29
N ILE A 82 4.16 -3.84 -0.48
CA ILE A 82 5.26 -4.22 -1.37
C ILE A 82 5.52 -3.13 -2.43
N LEU A 83 4.47 -2.54 -2.98
CA LEU A 83 4.60 -1.46 -3.95
C LEU A 83 5.29 -0.23 -3.34
N CYS A 84 4.93 0.16 -2.11
CA CYS A 84 5.57 1.27 -1.38
C CYS A 84 7.02 0.96 -1.00
N LEU A 85 7.33 -0.28 -0.59
CA LEU A 85 8.70 -0.73 -0.35
C LEU A 85 9.56 -0.63 -1.61
N HIS A 86 9.00 -1.04 -2.74
CA HIS A 86 9.67 -0.91 -4.01
C HIS A 86 9.91 0.56 -4.40
N LEU A 87 8.96 1.44 -4.14
CA LEU A 87 9.12 2.88 -4.37
C LEU A 87 10.28 3.48 -3.56
N ILE A 88 10.35 3.21 -2.25
CA ILE A 88 11.37 3.82 -1.38
C ILE A 88 12.78 3.28 -1.67
N THR A 89 12.91 2.00 -2.03
CA THR A 89 14.19 1.37 -2.38
C THR A 89 14.77 1.87 -3.70
N LYS A 90 13.95 2.50 -4.53
CA LYS A 90 14.37 3.12 -5.78
C LYS A 90 15.02 4.50 -5.59
N ILE A 91 14.85 5.17 -4.44
CA ILE A 91 15.43 6.51 -4.18
C ILE A 91 16.94 6.54 -4.42
N ASP A 92 17.66 5.49 -4.04
CA ASP A 92 19.13 5.45 -4.13
C ASP A 92 19.66 5.06 -5.51
N GLN A 93 18.78 4.76 -6.48
CA GLN A 93 19.20 4.37 -7.81
C GLN A 93 19.61 5.59 -8.64
N THR A 94 20.92 5.88 -8.65
CA THR A 94 21.59 6.99 -9.36
C THR A 94 21.30 7.10 -10.86
N ASN A 95 20.68 6.08 -11.47
CA ASN A 95 20.37 6.02 -12.89
C ASN A 95 18.86 6.07 -13.21
N CYS A 96 17.99 6.35 -12.23
CA CYS A 96 16.56 6.41 -12.48
C CYS A 96 16.14 7.79 -13.01
N ASP A 97 15.39 7.78 -14.11
CA ASP A 97 14.79 8.98 -14.69
C ASP A 97 13.73 9.57 -13.73
N CYS A 98 13.85 10.87 -13.46
CA CYS A 98 13.00 11.59 -12.51
C CYS A 98 11.52 11.54 -12.91
N GLU A 99 11.21 11.62 -14.21
CA GLU A 99 9.84 11.57 -14.72
C GLU A 99 9.23 10.17 -14.49
N THR A 100 9.98 9.12 -14.82
CA THR A 100 9.58 7.73 -14.57
C THR A 100 9.31 7.47 -13.09
N MET A 101 10.15 8.01 -12.20
CA MET A 101 10.01 7.86 -10.74
C MET A 101 8.78 8.60 -10.21
N MET A 102 8.56 9.83 -10.67
CA MET A 102 7.37 10.60 -10.35
C MET A 102 6.10 9.87 -10.80
N HIS A 103 6.09 9.30 -12.01
CA HIS A 103 4.95 8.53 -12.52
C HIS A 103 4.68 7.28 -11.67
N PHE A 104 5.75 6.59 -11.25
CA PHE A 104 5.65 5.43 -10.37
C PHE A 104 5.08 5.81 -9.00
N TYR A 105 5.59 6.88 -8.38
CA TYR A 105 5.07 7.44 -7.13
C TYR A 105 3.59 7.82 -7.24
N LEU A 106 3.20 8.59 -8.25
CA LEU A 106 1.81 9.02 -8.44
C LEU A 106 0.87 7.84 -8.62
N THR A 107 1.32 6.80 -9.32
CA THR A 107 0.53 5.57 -9.51
C THR A 107 0.40 4.80 -8.20
N ALA A 108 1.49 4.64 -7.43
CA ALA A 108 1.43 4.01 -6.11
C ALA A 108 0.51 4.77 -5.15
N LYS A 109 0.59 6.11 -5.13
CA LYS A 109 -0.28 6.97 -4.32
C LYS A 109 -1.75 6.87 -4.72
N ARG A 110 -2.04 6.75 -6.02
CA ARG A 110 -3.40 6.51 -6.54
C ARG A 110 -3.95 5.17 -6.06
N PHE A 111 -3.16 4.09 -6.19
CA PHE A 111 -3.58 2.78 -5.72
C PHE A 111 -3.81 2.78 -4.20
N TYR A 112 -2.90 3.36 -3.43
CA TYR A 112 -3.07 3.54 -1.99
C TYR A 112 -4.38 4.28 -1.65
N SER A 113 -4.64 5.40 -2.33
CA SER A 113 -5.87 6.20 -2.11
C SER A 113 -7.13 5.42 -2.46
N LEU A 114 -7.09 4.61 -3.52
CA LEU A 114 -8.23 3.79 -3.93
C LEU A 114 -8.54 2.71 -2.89
N VAL A 115 -7.51 2.00 -2.39
CA VAL A 115 -7.68 0.99 -1.34
C VAL A 115 -8.26 1.61 -0.06
N THR A 116 -7.69 2.74 0.38
CA THR A 116 -8.13 3.41 1.62
C THR A 116 -9.48 4.12 1.51
N SER A 117 -9.91 4.50 0.29
CA SER A 117 -11.21 5.16 0.07
C SER A 117 -12.41 4.34 0.51
N SER A 118 -12.26 3.01 0.54
CA SER A 118 -13.27 2.06 1.04
C SER A 118 -13.36 2.00 2.58
N GLY A 119 -12.54 2.78 3.30
CA GLY A 119 -12.48 2.74 4.77
C GLY A 119 -11.66 1.58 5.32
N ARG A 120 -10.87 0.90 4.48
CA ARG A 120 -9.94 -0.16 4.90
C ARG A 120 -8.88 0.40 5.84
N ILE A 121 -8.67 -0.30 6.95
CA ILE A 121 -7.63 0.00 7.94
C ILE A 121 -6.91 -1.30 8.27
N SER A 122 -5.60 -1.30 8.11
CA SER A 122 -4.74 -2.45 8.44
C SER A 122 -3.33 -1.99 8.78
N LYS A 123 -2.55 -2.89 9.39
CA LYS A 123 -1.15 -2.61 9.72
C LYS A 123 -0.34 -2.30 8.45
N GLU A 124 -0.63 -2.99 7.35
CA GLU A 124 0.03 -2.81 6.06
C GLU A 124 -0.27 -1.43 5.47
N LEU A 125 -1.51 -0.95 5.57
CA LEU A 125 -1.87 0.38 5.08
C LEU A 125 -1.23 1.49 5.92
N VAL A 126 -1.10 1.30 7.23
CA VAL A 126 -0.34 2.21 8.11
C VAL A 126 1.13 2.26 7.69
N GLN A 127 1.76 1.10 7.55
CA GLN A 127 3.17 1.00 7.13
C GLN A 127 3.40 1.62 5.74
N SER A 128 2.48 1.37 4.80
CA SER A 128 2.54 1.88 3.42
C SER A 128 2.49 3.40 3.36
N GLU A 129 1.55 4.03 4.09
CA GLU A 129 1.43 5.50 4.09
C GLU A 129 2.62 6.18 4.75
N ILE A 130 3.19 5.56 5.78
CA ILE A 130 4.40 6.08 6.43
C ILE A 130 5.60 6.02 5.48
N ILE A 131 5.76 4.92 4.73
CA ILE A 131 6.80 4.81 3.71
C ILE A 131 6.58 5.84 2.59
N LEU A 132 5.33 6.08 2.19
CA LEU A 132 4.99 7.08 1.18
C LEU A 132 5.33 8.51 1.66
N ALA A 133 5.00 8.84 2.90
CA ALA A 133 5.36 10.12 3.52
C ALA A 133 6.87 10.30 3.62
N LEU A 134 7.61 9.23 3.94
CA LEU A 134 9.08 9.26 3.96
C LEU A 134 9.65 9.48 2.56
N TYR A 135 9.09 8.84 1.53
CA TYR A 135 9.49 9.07 0.13
C TYR A 135 9.29 10.53 -0.27
N GLU A 136 8.13 11.12 0.06
CA GLU A 136 7.81 12.52 -0.23
C GLU A 136 8.76 13.48 0.48
N TYR A 137 9.10 13.19 1.74
CA TYR A 137 10.08 13.95 2.50
C TYR A 137 11.47 13.89 1.85
N GLY A 138 11.91 12.70 1.42
CA GLY A 138 13.19 12.50 0.73
C GLY A 138 13.29 13.18 -0.63
N ASN A 139 12.17 13.36 -1.34
CA ASN A 139 12.10 14.04 -2.64
C ASN A 139 11.80 15.55 -2.54
N ALA A 140 12.01 16.16 -1.37
CA ALA A 140 11.78 17.58 -1.12
C ALA A 140 10.32 18.05 -1.38
N MET A 141 9.34 17.21 -1.04
CA MET A 141 7.90 17.53 -1.07
C MET A 141 7.31 17.67 0.36
N PRO A 142 7.80 18.61 1.19
CA PRO A 142 7.49 18.64 2.63
C PRO A 142 6.00 18.87 2.93
N ASP A 143 5.33 19.72 2.16
CA ASP A 143 3.89 19.99 2.34
C ASP A 143 3.06 18.72 2.07
N THR A 144 3.48 17.93 1.08
CA THR A 144 2.80 16.67 0.75
C THR A 144 3.05 15.63 1.84
N ALA A 145 4.31 15.50 2.30
CA ALA A 145 4.69 14.59 3.37
C ALA A 145 3.93 14.89 4.69
N CYS A 146 3.75 16.17 5.01
CA CYS A 146 3.00 16.62 6.18
C CYS A 146 1.52 16.19 6.13
N VAL A 147 0.90 16.19 4.95
CA VAL A 147 -0.47 15.70 4.79
C VAL A 147 -0.50 14.17 4.88
N SER A 148 0.41 13.48 4.19
CA SER A 148 0.46 12.02 4.14
C SER A 148 0.72 11.40 5.52
N VAL A 149 1.52 12.03 6.40
CA VAL A 149 1.80 11.48 7.74
C VAL A 149 0.60 11.53 8.71
N ALA A 150 -0.43 12.33 8.40
CA ALA A 150 -1.60 12.44 9.27
C ALA A 150 -2.55 11.23 9.14
N GLY A 151 -2.62 10.59 7.96
CA GLY A 151 -3.40 9.38 7.72
C GLY A 151 -3.00 8.18 8.58
N PRO A 152 -1.73 7.76 8.61
CA PRO A 152 -1.32 6.58 9.36
C PRO A 152 -1.41 6.79 10.86
N ALA A 153 -1.18 8.02 11.34
CA ALA A 153 -1.39 8.35 12.75
C ALA A 153 -2.83 8.08 13.20
N ARG A 154 -3.83 8.48 12.40
CA ARG A 154 -5.24 8.22 12.72
C ARG A 154 -5.57 6.73 12.65
N MET A 155 -5.09 6.02 11.63
CA MET A 155 -5.30 4.58 11.51
C MET A 155 -4.66 3.80 12.67
N ALA A 156 -3.44 4.17 13.08
CA ALA A 156 -2.76 3.58 14.23
C ALA A 156 -3.56 3.71 15.53
N LEU A 157 -4.18 4.88 15.76
CA LEU A 157 -5.07 5.09 16.92
C LEU A 157 -6.32 4.22 16.84
N VAL A 158 -6.92 4.06 15.65
CA VAL A 158 -8.09 3.18 15.46
C VAL A 158 -7.73 1.71 15.72
N LEU A 159 -6.52 1.29 15.32
CA LEU A 159 -5.98 -0.04 15.60
C LEU A 159 -5.60 -0.24 17.08
N GLY A 160 -5.60 0.82 17.89
CA GLY A 160 -5.31 0.76 19.32
C GLY A 160 -3.82 0.70 19.68
N TYR A 161 -2.93 1.14 18.77
CA TYR A 161 -1.49 1.18 19.06
C TYR A 161 -1.11 2.19 20.15
N ASP A 162 -2.00 3.14 20.49
CA ASP A 162 -1.86 4.01 21.67
C ASP A 162 -1.96 3.25 23.00
N LYS A 163 -2.61 2.08 22.99
CA LYS A 163 -2.90 1.30 24.20
C LYS A 163 -1.86 0.23 24.49
N THR A 164 -0.94 -0.03 23.56
CA THR A 164 0.07 -1.09 23.65
C THR A 164 1.35 -0.67 24.39
N VAL A 165 1.42 0.56 24.89
CA VAL A 165 2.61 1.10 25.60
C VAL A 165 2.49 0.98 27.13
N TYR A 166 1.72 0.00 27.63
CA TYR A 166 1.56 -0.29 29.07
C TYR A 166 2.05 -1.69 29.42
#